data_AF-A0A946E6V8-F1
#
_entry.id   AF-A0A946E6V8-F1
#
_cell.length_a   1.000
_cell.length_b   1.000
_cell.length_c   1.000
_cell.angle_alpha   90.00
_cell.angle_beta   90.00
_cell.angle_gamma   90.00
#
_symmetry.space_group_name_H-M   'P 1'
#
loop_
_entity.id
_entity.type
_entity.pdbx_description
1 polymer ?
#
loop_
_entity_poly.entity_id
_entity_poly.type
_entity_poly.pdbx_seq_one_letter_code
_entity_poly.pdbx_strand_id
1 'polypeptide(L)'
;MKQEVKNVEILYRKALFSECNKFVSRAKKQAIEHEKFYYWFELLGWEKLLLEEAYEAGRFDRNLDELIEEEQEVIDKLRNLAEYQMLYSRINFLYRSGGFSKNENERKEVDEIAQHPLIKGKNTALSSRAATICYYIQGLCAATNRDYQTSFFKFLRVKTILDKNPLLKSDLAKRYVRTLKNLLYCYIDNNELDRAKETIQMMRELPNEKGFDSIDVKVKIFTSSYIAELMICDRKGTYDESLKIAEEIIKGIDSYDEKINKEQKIVFYYNLTYVYFGCEQYSNALKWVNKLLNDNEQTLRQDIYNFARLFNLIIHFELENYDLLEYIIKSTSRHLKKQKKDYQVEFLIIKYLKKLIKTDNKEVRLKIFNQMYTDLKLAFESPNERVVLQYFDYLSWSACKAQEISFAEAVQIKQAQLS
;
A
#
# COMPACT_ATOMS: atom_id res chain seq x y z
N MET A 1 20.60 20.38 -9.02
CA MET A 1 20.60 19.65 -10.31
C MET A 1 20.05 20.48 -11.47
N LYS A 2 18.72 20.63 -11.66
CA LYS A 2 18.19 21.42 -12.80
C LYS A 2 18.79 22.83 -12.91
N GLN A 3 18.90 23.53 -11.79
CA GLN A 3 19.51 24.86 -11.76
C GLN A 3 21.02 24.84 -12.07
N GLU A 4 21.72 23.80 -11.63
CA GLU A 4 23.16 23.63 -11.90
C GLU A 4 23.40 23.42 -13.39
N VAL A 5 22.62 22.56 -14.05
CA VAL A 5 22.70 22.35 -15.50
C VAL A 5 22.40 23.63 -16.28
N LYS A 6 21.39 24.41 -15.87
CA LYS A 6 21.12 25.72 -16.47
C LYS A 6 22.30 26.69 -16.30
N ASN A 7 22.96 26.68 -15.15
CA ASN A 7 24.13 27.53 -14.92
C ASN A 7 25.31 27.10 -15.81
N VAL A 8 25.52 25.80 -16.00
CA VAL A 8 26.50 25.25 -16.96
C VAL A 8 26.23 25.78 -18.36
N GLU A 9 24.99 25.69 -18.83
CA GLU A 9 24.58 26.19 -20.15
C GLU A 9 24.84 27.71 -20.29
N ILE A 10 24.50 28.51 -19.27
CA ILE A 10 24.73 29.96 -19.27
C ILE A 10 26.22 30.30 -19.35
N LEU A 11 27.07 29.60 -18.58
CA LEU A 11 28.51 29.82 -18.57
C LEU A 11 29.15 29.41 -19.90
N TYR A 12 28.73 28.28 -20.46
CA TYR A 12 29.19 27.80 -21.76
C TYR A 12 28.87 28.81 -22.87
N ARG A 13 27.62 29.32 -22.93
CA ARG A 13 27.23 30.36 -23.90
C ARG A 13 28.02 31.68 -23.78
N LYS A 14 28.63 31.94 -22.63
CA LYS A 14 29.50 33.10 -22.38
C LYS A 14 30.99 32.82 -22.63
N ALA A 15 31.33 31.64 -23.17
CA ALA A 15 32.71 31.15 -23.34
C ALA A 15 33.53 31.11 -22.04
N LEU A 16 32.85 31.03 -20.88
CA LEU A 16 33.49 30.91 -19.57
C LEU A 16 33.79 29.43 -19.26
N PHE A 17 34.65 28.81 -20.07
CA PHE A 17 34.87 27.35 -20.06
C PHE A 17 35.56 26.82 -18.79
N SER A 18 36.41 27.62 -18.15
CA SER A 18 37.07 27.23 -16.88
C SER A 18 36.04 27.13 -15.75
N GLU A 19 35.17 28.12 -15.65
CA GLU A 19 34.07 28.18 -14.71
C GLU A 19 33.06 27.07 -15.01
N CYS A 20 32.72 26.88 -16.28
CA CYS A 20 31.84 25.81 -16.74
C CYS A 20 32.35 24.43 -16.26
N ASN A 21 33.63 24.13 -16.48
CA ASN A 21 34.27 22.89 -16.00
C ASN A 21 34.11 22.70 -14.49
N LYS A 22 34.36 23.73 -13.68
CA LYS A 22 34.20 23.66 -12.21
C LYS A 22 32.75 23.33 -11.81
N PHE A 23 31.77 23.95 -12.48
CA PHE A 23 30.36 23.69 -12.22
C PHE A 23 29.96 22.28 -12.65
N VAL A 24 30.39 21.82 -13.82
CA VAL A 24 30.10 20.47 -14.33
C VAL A 24 30.67 19.41 -13.39
N SER A 25 31.94 19.49 -13.00
CA SER A 25 32.54 18.50 -12.10
C SER A 25 31.84 18.44 -10.73
N ARG A 26 31.48 19.60 -10.17
CA ARG A 26 30.72 19.67 -8.90
C ARG A 26 29.32 19.08 -9.04
N ALA A 27 28.60 19.42 -10.11
CA ALA A 27 27.27 18.91 -10.37
C ALA A 27 27.29 17.40 -10.64
N LYS A 28 28.33 16.90 -11.34
CA LYS A 28 28.50 15.47 -11.65
C LYS A 28 28.69 14.67 -10.36
N LYS A 29 29.55 15.16 -9.46
CA LYS A 29 29.72 14.58 -8.13
C LYS A 29 28.39 14.47 -7.35
N GLN A 30 27.60 15.54 -7.33
CA GLN A 30 26.26 15.50 -6.72
C GLN A 30 25.31 14.52 -7.44
N ALA A 31 25.36 14.46 -8.76
CA ALA A 31 24.52 13.53 -9.52
C ALA A 31 24.84 12.07 -9.18
N ILE A 32 26.12 11.74 -9.05
CA ILE A 32 26.60 10.41 -8.66
C ILE A 32 26.15 10.09 -7.22
N GLU A 33 26.44 10.97 -6.26
CA GLU A 33 26.11 10.78 -4.84
C GLU A 33 24.60 10.60 -4.59
N HIS A 34 23.75 11.28 -5.37
CA HIS A 34 22.29 11.19 -5.26
C HIS A 34 21.67 10.13 -6.20
N GLU A 35 22.49 9.37 -6.93
CA GLU A 35 22.07 8.40 -7.95
C GLU A 35 21.06 8.99 -8.94
N LYS A 36 21.39 10.18 -9.45
CA LYS A 36 20.61 10.97 -10.40
C LYS A 36 21.12 10.75 -11.82
N PHE A 37 21.04 9.50 -12.29
CA PHE A 37 21.69 9.04 -13.53
C PHE A 37 21.35 9.87 -14.78
N TYR A 38 20.12 10.39 -14.89
CA TYR A 38 19.76 11.26 -16.00
C TYR A 38 20.61 12.54 -16.05
N TYR A 39 20.81 13.18 -14.90
CA TYR A 39 21.65 14.38 -14.83
C TYR A 39 23.13 14.04 -14.94
N TRP A 40 23.55 12.86 -14.46
CA TRP A 40 24.93 12.40 -14.68
C TRP A 40 25.22 12.25 -16.17
N PHE A 41 24.34 11.58 -16.91
CA PHE A 41 24.43 11.45 -18.37
C PHE A 41 24.45 12.83 -19.07
N GLU A 42 23.54 13.72 -18.70
CA GLU A 42 23.49 15.09 -19.25
C GLU A 42 24.80 15.87 -18.99
N LEU A 43 25.37 15.73 -17.78
CA LEU A 43 26.63 16.39 -17.42
C LEU A 43 27.85 15.80 -18.15
N LEU A 44 27.84 14.51 -18.47
CA LEU A 44 28.86 13.91 -19.35
C LEU A 44 28.80 14.49 -20.76
N GLY A 45 27.60 14.80 -21.27
CA GLY A 45 27.43 15.54 -22.51
C GLY A 45 28.14 16.91 -22.48
N TRP A 46 28.00 17.64 -21.37
CA TRP A 46 28.71 18.91 -21.17
C TRP A 46 30.23 18.73 -21.03
N GLU A 47 30.71 17.67 -20.38
CA GLU A 47 32.16 17.39 -20.30
C GLU A 47 32.77 17.12 -21.68
N LYS A 48 32.06 16.41 -22.56
CA LYS A 48 32.50 16.17 -23.95
C LYS A 48 32.57 17.47 -24.77
N LEU A 49 31.57 18.34 -24.66
CA LEU A 49 31.62 19.66 -25.31
C LEU A 49 32.81 20.49 -24.80
N LEU A 50 33.04 20.52 -23.49
CA LEU A 50 34.19 21.24 -22.91
C LEU A 50 35.55 20.62 -23.29
N LEU A 51 35.57 19.32 -23.60
CA LEU A 51 36.75 18.63 -24.09
C LEU A 51 37.08 19.03 -25.53
N GLU A 52 36.07 19.16 -26.39
CA GLU A 52 36.23 19.69 -27.75
C GLU A 52 36.82 21.11 -27.73
N GLU A 53 36.29 22.00 -26.89
CA GLU A 53 36.83 23.36 -26.69
C GLU A 53 38.30 23.33 -26.17
N ALA A 54 38.64 22.34 -25.34
CA ALA A 54 40.01 22.18 -24.85
C ALA A 54 40.96 21.75 -25.97
N TYR A 55 40.53 20.84 -26.86
CA TYR A 55 41.28 20.42 -28.04
C TYR A 55 41.51 21.57 -29.02
N GLU A 56 40.50 22.40 -29.29
CA GLU A 56 40.65 23.60 -30.12
C GLU A 56 41.66 24.59 -29.52
N ALA A 57 41.73 24.66 -28.19
CA ALA A 57 42.72 25.45 -27.45
C ALA A 57 44.10 24.75 -27.30
N GLY A 58 44.32 23.59 -27.94
CA GLY A 58 45.59 22.85 -27.91
C GLY A 58 45.87 22.07 -26.62
N ARG A 59 44.86 21.81 -25.79
CA ARG A 59 44.99 21.07 -24.52
C ARG A 59 44.39 19.66 -24.66
N PHE A 60 45.23 18.63 -24.44
CA PHE A 60 44.87 17.21 -24.55
C PHE A 60 45.06 16.46 -23.22
N ASP A 61 44.80 17.14 -22.11
CA ASP A 61 45.05 16.67 -20.75
C ASP A 61 44.02 15.67 -20.22
N ARG A 62 42.87 15.50 -20.89
CA ARG A 62 41.82 14.55 -20.49
C ARG A 62 41.72 13.36 -21.42
N ASN A 63 41.48 12.20 -20.82
CA ASN A 63 41.30 10.93 -21.53
C ASN A 63 39.85 10.80 -22.02
N LEU A 64 39.66 10.75 -23.34
CA LEU A 64 38.35 10.56 -23.96
C LEU A 64 37.79 9.15 -23.68
N ASP A 65 38.65 8.13 -23.62
CA ASP A 65 38.22 6.75 -23.40
C ASP A 65 37.59 6.57 -22.02
N GLU A 66 38.13 7.23 -20.99
CA GLU A 66 37.54 7.26 -19.64
C GLU A 66 36.13 7.86 -19.62
N LEU A 67 35.90 8.93 -20.39
CA LEU A 67 34.57 9.54 -20.50
C LEU A 67 33.58 8.63 -21.25
N ILE A 68 34.05 7.90 -22.26
CA ILE A 68 33.23 6.92 -23.01
C ILE A 68 32.85 5.74 -22.12
N GLU A 69 33.79 5.21 -21.33
CA GLU A 69 33.52 4.15 -20.36
C GLU A 69 32.53 4.61 -19.28
N GLU A 70 32.72 5.82 -18.73
CA GLU A 70 31.80 6.41 -17.75
C GLU A 70 30.40 6.60 -18.36
N GLU A 71 30.30 7.09 -19.60
CA GLU A 71 29.02 7.23 -20.30
C GLU A 71 28.30 5.88 -20.47
N GLN A 72 29.02 4.84 -20.85
CA GLN A 72 28.46 3.50 -20.99
C GLN A 72 27.94 2.96 -19.65
N GLU A 73 28.68 3.16 -18.55
CA GLU A 73 28.24 2.79 -17.20
C GLU A 73 26.91 3.47 -16.83
N VAL A 74 26.80 4.78 -17.09
CA VAL A 74 25.59 5.55 -16.79
C VAL A 74 24.40 5.10 -17.63
N ILE A 75 24.62 4.81 -18.91
CA ILE A 75 23.60 4.28 -19.82
C ILE A 75 23.07 2.95 -19.28
N ASP A 76 23.93 2.04 -18.83
CA ASP A 76 23.52 0.75 -18.31
C ASP A 76 22.72 0.89 -16.99
N LYS A 77 23.15 1.80 -16.10
CA LYS A 77 22.37 2.13 -14.88
C LYS A 77 21.01 2.75 -15.21
N LEU A 78 20.92 3.61 -16.23
CA LEU A 78 19.68 4.21 -16.70
C LEU A 78 18.72 3.16 -17.25
N ARG A 79 19.21 2.26 -18.12
CA ARG A 79 18.42 1.15 -18.68
C ARG A 79 17.89 0.24 -17.57
N ASN A 80 18.78 -0.20 -16.68
CA ASN A 80 18.41 -1.04 -15.53
C ASN A 80 17.34 -0.37 -14.65
N LEU A 81 17.51 0.92 -14.33
CA LEU A 81 16.54 1.66 -13.53
C LEU A 81 15.18 1.80 -14.25
N ALA A 82 15.19 2.07 -15.55
CA ALA A 82 13.97 2.22 -16.34
C ALA A 82 13.15 0.92 -16.41
N GLU A 83 13.82 -0.22 -16.61
CA GLU A 83 13.16 -1.53 -16.63
C GLU A 83 12.51 -1.84 -15.27
N TYR A 84 13.19 -1.57 -14.16
CA TYR A 84 12.59 -1.69 -12.83
C TYR A 84 11.40 -0.75 -12.62
N GLN A 85 11.44 0.48 -13.13
CA GLN A 85 10.33 1.42 -13.04
C GLN A 85 9.11 0.96 -13.83
N MET A 86 9.33 0.33 -15.00
CA MET A 86 8.26 -0.28 -15.79
C MET A 86 7.58 -1.41 -15.01
N LEU A 87 8.36 -2.35 -14.46
CA LEU A 87 7.83 -3.45 -13.65
C LEU A 87 7.11 -2.94 -12.39
N TYR A 88 7.68 -1.93 -11.73
CA TYR A 88 7.05 -1.27 -10.58
C TYR A 88 5.69 -0.66 -10.93
N SER A 89 5.60 0.00 -12.09
CA SER A 89 4.37 0.63 -12.55
C SER A 89 3.28 -0.41 -12.81
N ARG A 90 3.63 -1.55 -13.44
CA ARG A 90 2.73 -2.69 -13.66
C ARG A 90 2.19 -3.27 -12.35
N ILE A 91 3.07 -3.63 -11.40
CA ILE A 91 2.61 -4.22 -10.12
C ILE A 91 1.80 -3.22 -9.29
N ASN A 92 2.16 -1.93 -9.32
CA ASN A 92 1.43 -0.90 -8.60
C ASN A 92 0.04 -0.62 -9.23
N PHE A 93 -0.10 -0.76 -10.55
CA PHE A 93 -1.42 -0.73 -11.20
C PHE A 93 -2.30 -1.86 -10.68
N LEU A 94 -1.82 -3.11 -10.74
CA LEU A 94 -2.55 -4.30 -10.28
C LEU A 94 -2.95 -4.19 -8.80
N TYR A 95 -2.04 -3.69 -7.95
CA TYR A 95 -2.33 -3.50 -6.53
C TYR A 95 -3.40 -2.43 -6.28
N ARG A 96 -3.35 -1.31 -7.01
CA ARG A 96 -4.32 -0.22 -6.82
C ARG A 96 -5.69 -0.52 -7.42
N SER A 97 -5.77 -1.33 -8.47
CA SER A 97 -7.06 -1.69 -9.07
C SER A 97 -7.83 -2.70 -8.20
N GLY A 98 -7.20 -3.82 -7.86
CA GLY A 98 -7.86 -4.98 -7.24
C GLY A 98 -7.40 -5.33 -5.83
N GLY A 99 -6.43 -4.60 -5.25
CA GLY A 99 -5.89 -4.90 -3.93
C GLY A 99 -5.31 -6.33 -3.82
N PHE A 100 -5.63 -7.01 -2.72
CA PHE A 100 -5.22 -8.40 -2.46
C PHE A 100 -6.25 -9.44 -2.96
N SER A 101 -7.43 -9.00 -3.40
CA SER A 101 -8.52 -9.87 -3.83
C SER A 101 -8.43 -10.09 -5.35
N LYS A 102 -7.71 -11.12 -5.78
CA LYS A 102 -7.39 -11.34 -7.20
C LYS A 102 -8.16 -12.50 -7.83
N ASN A 103 -8.70 -12.24 -9.02
CA ASN A 103 -9.12 -13.28 -9.94
C ASN A 103 -7.89 -14.00 -10.55
N GLU A 104 -8.09 -15.12 -11.23
CA GLU A 104 -7.00 -15.90 -11.82
C GLU A 104 -6.09 -15.12 -12.76
N ASN A 105 -6.62 -14.16 -13.53
CA ASN A 105 -5.83 -13.37 -14.49
C ASN A 105 -4.85 -12.43 -13.78
N GLU A 106 -5.32 -11.70 -12.76
CA GLU A 106 -4.47 -10.81 -11.98
C GLU A 106 -3.38 -11.56 -11.22
N ARG A 107 -3.63 -12.82 -10.84
CA ARG A 107 -2.59 -13.70 -10.25
C ARG A 107 -1.52 -14.06 -11.27
N LYS A 108 -1.91 -14.45 -12.49
CA LYS A 108 -0.97 -14.75 -13.58
C LYS A 108 -0.06 -13.56 -13.88
N GLU A 109 -0.61 -12.34 -13.97
CA GLU A 109 0.21 -11.15 -14.21
C GLU A 109 1.22 -10.88 -13.08
N VAL A 110 0.85 -11.12 -11.82
CA VAL A 110 1.78 -10.99 -10.69
C VAL A 110 2.88 -12.04 -10.77
N ASP A 111 2.52 -13.27 -11.11
CA ASP A 111 3.48 -14.36 -11.26
C ASP A 111 4.45 -14.11 -12.42
N GLU A 112 3.98 -13.57 -13.55
CA GLU A 112 4.84 -13.09 -14.64
C GLU A 112 5.86 -12.05 -14.17
N ILE A 113 5.43 -11.06 -13.38
CA ILE A 113 6.32 -10.05 -12.80
C ILE A 113 7.32 -10.70 -11.83
N ALA A 114 6.86 -11.63 -10.99
CA ALA A 114 7.70 -12.31 -10.01
C ALA A 114 8.75 -13.22 -10.66
N GLN A 115 8.44 -13.81 -11.82
CA GLN A 115 9.34 -14.66 -12.59
C GLN A 115 10.25 -13.88 -13.55
N HIS A 116 10.05 -12.57 -13.72
CA HIS A 116 10.87 -11.73 -14.59
C HIS A 116 12.37 -11.83 -14.20
N PRO A 117 13.32 -11.90 -15.16
CA PRO A 117 14.75 -12.09 -14.87
C PRO A 117 15.36 -11.03 -13.94
N LEU A 118 14.87 -9.78 -14.00
CA LEU A 118 15.30 -8.72 -13.08
C LEU A 118 14.79 -8.86 -11.64
N ILE A 119 13.73 -9.65 -11.44
CA ILE A 119 13.03 -9.80 -10.16
C ILE A 119 13.37 -11.14 -9.52
N LYS A 120 13.48 -12.21 -10.31
CA LYS A 120 13.77 -13.54 -9.80
C LYS A 120 15.25 -13.68 -9.43
N GLY A 121 15.54 -14.26 -8.26
CA GLY A 121 16.91 -14.61 -7.86
C GLY A 121 17.69 -13.48 -7.16
N LYS A 122 19.02 -13.49 -7.33
CA LYS A 122 19.93 -12.52 -6.69
C LYS A 122 19.85 -11.16 -7.41
N ASN A 123 19.99 -10.09 -6.63
CA ASN A 123 19.79 -8.69 -7.04
C ASN A 123 20.60 -8.32 -8.30
N THR A 124 19.90 -8.07 -9.41
CA THR A 124 20.44 -7.59 -10.70
C THR A 124 20.46 -6.06 -10.81
N ALA A 125 20.20 -5.35 -9.71
CA ALA A 125 20.22 -3.90 -9.69
C ALA A 125 21.65 -3.34 -9.69
N LEU A 126 21.90 -2.36 -10.56
CA LEU A 126 23.20 -1.68 -10.72
C LEU A 126 23.35 -0.45 -9.80
N SER A 127 22.39 -0.19 -8.92
CA SER A 127 22.40 0.94 -7.98
C SER A 127 21.53 0.69 -6.76
N SER A 128 21.72 1.48 -5.70
CA SER A 128 20.88 1.43 -4.50
C SER A 128 19.43 1.80 -4.82
N ARG A 129 19.21 2.79 -5.67
CA ARG A 129 17.89 3.22 -6.17
C ARG A 129 17.19 2.08 -6.89
N ALA A 130 17.87 1.41 -7.83
CA ALA A 130 17.30 0.25 -8.53
C ALA A 130 17.05 -0.92 -7.56
N ALA A 131 17.96 -1.18 -6.62
CA ALA A 131 17.80 -2.24 -5.62
C ALA A 131 16.56 -2.02 -4.74
N THR A 132 16.29 -0.77 -4.33
CA THR A 132 15.06 -0.45 -3.59
C THR A 132 13.79 -0.66 -4.40
N ILE A 133 13.85 -0.64 -5.74
CA ILE A 133 12.71 -0.98 -6.60
C ILE A 133 12.56 -2.49 -6.69
N CYS A 134 13.65 -3.20 -6.98
CA CYS A 134 13.69 -4.65 -7.06
C CYS A 134 13.08 -5.29 -5.80
N TYR A 135 13.63 -4.98 -4.62
CA TYR A 135 13.14 -5.54 -3.36
C TYR A 135 11.71 -5.11 -3.04
N TYR A 136 11.30 -3.89 -3.39
CA TYR A 136 9.93 -3.46 -3.16
C TYR A 136 8.94 -4.24 -4.04
N ILE A 137 9.27 -4.50 -5.32
CA ILE A 137 8.46 -5.33 -6.20
C ILE A 137 8.38 -6.76 -5.65
N GLN A 138 9.52 -7.36 -5.28
CA GLN A 138 9.55 -8.69 -4.66
C GLN A 138 8.66 -8.75 -3.41
N GLY A 139 8.69 -7.70 -2.56
CA GLY A 139 7.84 -7.60 -1.38
C GLY A 139 6.34 -7.54 -1.70
N LEU A 140 5.96 -6.80 -2.75
CA LEU A 140 4.56 -6.73 -3.23
C LEU A 140 4.08 -8.05 -3.86
N CYS A 141 4.93 -8.70 -4.67
CA CYS A 141 4.62 -10.01 -5.24
C CYS A 141 4.43 -11.05 -4.13
N ALA A 142 5.35 -11.09 -3.15
CA ALA A 142 5.26 -11.99 -2.01
C ALA A 142 4.01 -11.72 -1.15
N ALA A 143 3.70 -10.44 -0.86
CA ALA A 143 2.47 -10.07 -0.14
C ALA A 143 1.21 -10.52 -0.88
N THR A 144 1.18 -10.34 -2.21
CA THR A 144 0.08 -10.80 -3.06
C THR A 144 -0.09 -12.31 -2.97
N ASN A 145 1.02 -13.05 -3.01
CA ASN A 145 1.03 -14.51 -2.95
C ASN A 145 0.99 -15.05 -1.51
N ARG A 146 0.75 -14.16 -0.52
CA ARG A 146 0.61 -14.46 0.91
C ARG A 146 1.84 -15.09 1.56
N ASP A 147 3.00 -14.90 0.92
CA ASP A 147 4.29 -15.18 1.54
C ASP A 147 4.70 -13.96 2.36
N TYR A 148 4.08 -13.81 3.53
CA TYR A 148 4.28 -12.67 4.42
C TYR A 148 5.69 -12.61 5.00
N GLN A 149 6.33 -13.78 5.19
CA GLN A 149 7.72 -13.84 5.65
C GLN A 149 8.66 -13.25 4.60
N THR A 150 8.57 -13.71 3.34
CA THR A 150 9.38 -13.11 2.28
C THR A 150 9.02 -11.63 2.12
N SER A 151 7.74 -11.28 2.12
CA SER A 151 7.31 -9.89 2.01
C SER A 151 7.97 -8.98 3.05
N PHE A 152 7.93 -9.39 4.33
CA PHE A 152 8.59 -8.71 5.43
C PHE A 152 10.09 -8.54 5.18
N PHE A 153 10.81 -9.62 4.86
CA PHE A 153 12.26 -9.55 4.61
C PHE A 153 12.60 -8.62 3.44
N LYS A 154 11.79 -8.60 2.38
CA LYS A 154 12.02 -7.73 1.23
C LYS A 154 11.80 -6.26 1.57
N PHE A 155 10.73 -5.92 2.29
CA PHE A 155 10.51 -4.54 2.74
C PHE A 155 11.56 -4.10 3.75
N LEU A 156 12.00 -4.98 4.65
CA LEU A 156 13.09 -4.71 5.58
C LEU A 156 14.40 -4.41 4.82
N ARG A 157 14.71 -5.14 3.75
CA ARG A 157 15.85 -4.84 2.88
C ARG A 157 15.76 -3.45 2.25
N VAL A 158 14.57 -3.03 1.77
CA VAL A 158 14.36 -1.67 1.26
C VAL A 158 14.63 -0.64 2.36
N LYS A 159 14.09 -0.84 3.57
CA LYS A 159 14.32 0.05 4.71
C LYS A 159 15.81 0.16 5.02
N THR A 160 16.51 -0.97 5.13
CA THR A 160 17.96 -1.02 5.42
C THR A 160 18.81 -0.30 4.38
N ILE A 161 18.49 -0.44 3.08
CA ILE A 161 19.21 0.29 2.03
C ILE A 161 19.01 1.80 2.19
N LEU A 162 17.78 2.24 2.46
CA LEU A 162 17.49 3.66 2.61
C LEU A 162 18.09 4.24 3.90
N ASP A 163 18.02 3.52 5.03
CA ASP A 163 18.64 3.95 6.29
C ASP A 163 20.16 4.13 6.17
N LYS A 164 20.82 3.27 5.39
CA LYS A 164 22.27 3.38 5.11
C LYS A 164 22.62 4.47 4.09
N ASN A 165 21.64 5.03 3.39
CA ASN A 165 21.84 6.04 2.34
C ASN A 165 20.95 7.28 2.58
N PRO A 166 21.31 8.19 3.51
CA PRO A 166 20.45 9.32 3.92
C PRO A 166 20.03 10.24 2.77
N LEU A 167 20.91 10.52 1.82
CA LEU A 167 20.59 11.33 0.64
C LEU A 167 19.50 10.68 -0.23
N LEU A 168 19.58 9.36 -0.39
CA LEU A 168 18.60 8.59 -1.15
C LEU A 168 17.29 8.40 -0.36
N LYS A 169 17.35 8.20 0.97
CA LYS A 169 16.18 8.18 1.87
C LYS A 169 15.37 9.47 1.72
N SER A 170 16.05 10.61 1.76
CA SER A 170 15.44 11.93 1.60
C SER A 170 14.77 12.08 0.23
N ASP A 171 15.46 11.71 -0.85
CA ASP A 171 14.91 11.78 -2.22
C ASP A 171 13.74 10.81 -2.45
N LEU A 172 13.77 9.67 -1.77
CA LEU A 172 12.77 8.61 -1.87
C LEU A 172 11.83 8.55 -0.66
N ALA A 173 11.58 9.68 0.01
CA ALA A 173 10.77 9.76 1.22
C ALA A 173 9.43 9.01 1.11
N LYS A 174 8.74 9.14 -0.03
CA LYS A 174 7.47 8.43 -0.29
C LYS A 174 7.61 6.92 -0.35
N ARG A 175 8.72 6.42 -0.90
CA ARG A 175 9.02 4.98 -0.91
C ARG A 175 9.32 4.51 0.51
N TYR A 176 10.08 5.29 1.27
CA TYR A 176 10.37 4.98 2.67
C TYR A 176 9.10 4.85 3.50
N VAL A 177 8.19 5.83 3.45
CA VAL A 177 6.89 5.79 4.16
C VAL A 177 6.05 4.59 3.73
N ARG A 178 6.00 4.28 2.42
CA ARG A 178 5.28 3.09 1.93
C ARG A 178 5.91 1.78 2.40
N THR A 179 7.24 1.70 2.46
CA THR A 179 7.95 0.55 3.00
C THR A 179 7.62 0.37 4.48
N LEU A 180 7.64 1.44 5.28
CA LEU A 180 7.24 1.38 6.68
C LEU A 180 5.78 0.96 6.84
N LYS A 181 4.86 1.47 6.01
CA LYS A 181 3.45 1.05 5.98
C LYS A 181 3.32 -0.47 5.78
N ASN A 182 4.05 -1.04 4.81
CA ASN A 182 3.97 -2.49 4.58
C ASN A 182 4.60 -3.29 5.75
N LEU A 183 5.67 -2.80 6.35
CA LEU A 183 6.25 -3.41 7.56
C LEU A 183 5.28 -3.36 8.75
N LEU A 184 4.54 -2.24 8.92
CA LEU A 184 3.48 -2.14 9.94
C LEU A 184 2.44 -3.23 9.76
N TYR A 185 1.98 -3.48 8.53
CA TYR A 185 1.01 -4.55 8.26
C TYR A 185 1.59 -5.91 8.62
N CYS A 186 2.86 -6.19 8.27
CA CYS A 186 3.52 -7.43 8.67
C CYS A 186 3.63 -7.58 10.21
N TYR A 187 4.02 -6.53 10.93
CA TYR A 187 4.10 -6.58 12.39
C TYR A 187 2.73 -6.82 13.03
N ILE A 188 1.69 -6.13 12.56
CA ILE A 188 0.33 -6.29 13.07
C ILE A 188 -0.20 -7.70 12.77
N ASP A 189 0.04 -8.21 11.56
CA ASP A 189 -0.42 -9.56 11.18
C ASP A 189 0.30 -10.68 11.94
N ASN A 190 1.56 -10.46 12.33
CA ASN A 190 2.34 -11.38 13.17
C ASN A 190 2.11 -11.15 14.69
N ASN A 191 1.17 -10.30 15.08
CA ASN A 191 0.90 -9.93 16.48
C ASN A 191 2.10 -9.25 17.20
N GLU A 192 3.06 -8.70 16.45
CA GLU A 192 4.20 -7.92 16.97
C GLU A 192 3.78 -6.46 17.24
N LEU A 193 2.76 -6.26 18.07
CA LEU A 193 2.07 -4.96 18.23
C LEU A 193 2.97 -3.86 18.82
N ASP A 194 3.93 -4.20 19.67
CA ASP A 194 4.86 -3.21 20.24
C ASP A 194 5.77 -2.62 19.15
N ARG A 195 6.32 -3.47 18.27
CA ARG A 195 7.10 -3.01 17.11
C ARG A 195 6.26 -2.19 16.14
N ALA A 196 4.98 -2.52 15.99
CA ALA A 196 4.07 -1.72 15.18
C ALA A 196 3.90 -0.32 15.78
N LYS A 197 3.70 -0.20 17.10
CA LYS A 197 3.62 1.09 17.80
C LYS A 197 4.91 1.91 17.69
N GLU A 198 6.07 1.29 17.91
CA GLU A 198 7.38 1.94 17.73
C GLU A 198 7.55 2.47 16.31
N THR A 199 7.15 1.68 15.31
CA THR A 199 7.24 2.07 13.90
C THR A 199 6.25 3.20 13.56
N ILE A 200 5.06 3.23 14.17
CA ILE A 200 4.11 4.34 14.04
C ILE A 200 4.71 5.63 14.59
N GLN A 201 5.31 5.57 15.79
CA GLN A 201 5.96 6.72 16.41
C GLN A 201 7.09 7.26 15.53
N MET A 202 8.00 6.38 15.11
CA MET A 202 9.08 6.73 14.19
C MET A 202 8.55 7.36 12.90
N MET A 203 7.49 6.79 12.30
CA MET A 203 6.87 7.33 11.09
C MET A 203 6.31 8.75 11.30
N ARG A 204 5.76 9.04 12.48
CA ARG A 204 5.20 10.35 12.84
C ARG A 204 6.26 11.41 13.14
N GLU A 205 7.47 11.00 13.48
CA GLU A 205 8.62 11.90 13.69
C GLU A 205 9.32 12.28 12.37
N LEU A 206 9.14 11.48 11.31
CA LEU A 206 9.73 11.73 9.99
C LEU A 206 9.51 13.15 9.43
N PRO A 207 8.38 13.85 9.62
CA PRO A 207 8.23 15.22 9.10
C PRO A 207 9.28 16.21 9.61
N ASN A 208 9.99 15.89 10.69
CA ASN A 208 11.11 16.68 11.22
C ASN A 208 12.45 16.38 10.51
N GLU A 209 12.51 15.33 9.69
CA GLU A 209 13.67 14.97 8.88
C GLU A 209 13.67 15.65 7.51
N LYS A 210 14.87 15.92 6.99
CA LYS A 210 15.05 16.52 5.65
C LYS A 210 14.45 15.64 4.55
N GLY A 211 13.58 16.23 3.72
CA GLY A 211 12.92 15.57 2.58
C GLY A 211 11.57 14.93 2.90
N PHE A 212 11.13 14.95 4.16
CA PHE A 212 9.84 14.42 4.60
C PHE A 212 8.82 15.52 4.95
N ASP A 213 9.18 16.79 4.77
CA ASP A 213 8.39 17.96 5.11
C ASP A 213 7.31 18.32 4.08
N SER A 214 7.39 17.73 2.88
CA SER A 214 6.42 17.95 1.80
C SER A 214 5.01 17.48 2.17
N ILE A 215 3.99 18.19 1.65
CA ILE A 215 2.59 17.92 1.99
C ILE A 215 2.14 16.50 1.59
N ASP A 216 2.56 15.99 0.42
CA ASP A 216 2.25 14.64 -0.05
C ASP A 216 2.86 13.56 0.87
N VAL A 217 4.06 13.81 1.43
CA VAL A 217 4.67 12.90 2.40
C VAL A 217 3.93 12.94 3.73
N LYS A 218 3.61 14.13 4.25
CA LYS A 218 2.84 14.31 5.50
C LYS A 218 1.47 13.64 5.44
N VAL A 219 0.74 13.79 4.33
CA VAL A 219 -0.54 13.12 4.11
C VAL A 219 -0.36 11.59 4.12
N LYS A 220 0.69 11.05 3.50
CA LYS A 220 0.94 9.60 3.53
C LYS A 220 1.28 9.08 4.92
N ILE A 221 2.07 9.83 5.70
CA ILE A 221 2.38 9.53 7.10
C ILE A 221 1.10 9.53 7.93
N PHE A 222 0.30 10.59 7.81
CA PHE A 222 -1.02 10.69 8.46
C PHE A 222 -1.88 9.46 8.15
N THR A 223 -2.10 9.17 6.87
CA THR A 223 -2.96 8.03 6.49
C THR A 223 -2.41 6.68 6.94
N SER A 224 -1.10 6.44 6.79
CA SER A 224 -0.51 5.14 7.09
C SER A 224 -0.46 4.87 8.59
N SER A 225 -0.13 5.89 9.40
CA SER A 225 -0.08 5.76 10.86
C SER A 225 -1.45 5.52 11.47
N TYR A 226 -2.46 6.32 11.11
CA TYR A 226 -3.81 6.15 11.66
C TYR A 226 -4.51 4.87 11.20
N ILE A 227 -4.31 4.43 9.96
CA ILE A 227 -4.82 3.11 9.52
C ILE A 227 -4.16 2.00 10.33
N ALA A 228 -2.84 2.08 10.58
CA ALA A 228 -2.16 1.07 11.39
C ALA A 228 -2.63 1.06 12.85
N GLU A 229 -2.92 2.22 13.44
CA GLU A 229 -3.51 2.29 14.79
C GLU A 229 -4.89 1.63 14.84
N LEU A 230 -5.77 1.92 13.87
CA LEU A 230 -7.06 1.25 13.79
C LEU A 230 -6.91 -0.27 13.66
N MET A 231 -6.00 -0.73 12.82
CA MET A 231 -5.72 -2.17 12.69
C MET A 231 -5.22 -2.79 14.00
N ILE A 232 -4.42 -2.07 14.80
CA ILE A 232 -4.00 -2.54 16.14
C ILE A 232 -5.22 -2.65 17.06
N CYS A 233 -6.12 -1.67 17.07
CA CYS A 233 -7.32 -1.72 17.89
C CYS A 233 -8.27 -2.86 17.44
N ASP A 234 -8.41 -3.07 16.13
CA ASP A 234 -9.19 -4.19 15.57
C ASP A 234 -8.60 -5.54 15.99
N ARG A 235 -7.27 -5.67 16.00
CA ARG A 235 -6.58 -6.87 16.49
C ARG A 235 -6.77 -7.10 17.99
N LYS A 236 -6.97 -6.05 18.78
CA LYS A 236 -7.19 -6.15 20.23
C LYS A 236 -8.66 -6.21 20.62
N GLY A 237 -9.58 -5.94 19.69
CA GLY A 237 -10.99 -5.70 20.00
C GLY A 237 -11.22 -4.48 20.91
N THR A 238 -10.33 -3.48 20.89
CA THR A 238 -10.41 -2.27 21.73
C THR A 238 -11.08 -1.11 20.99
N TYR A 239 -12.37 -1.27 20.69
CA TYR A 239 -13.09 -0.35 19.81
C TYR A 239 -13.35 1.05 20.40
N ASP A 240 -13.36 1.21 21.73
CA ASP A 240 -13.46 2.52 22.37
C ASP A 240 -12.26 3.43 22.06
N GLU A 241 -11.05 2.85 21.96
CA GLU A 241 -9.86 3.58 21.53
C GLU A 241 -9.96 3.95 20.04
N SER A 242 -10.53 3.05 19.22
CA SER A 242 -10.77 3.30 17.80
C SER A 242 -11.68 4.51 17.54
N LEU A 243 -12.67 4.79 18.41
CA LEU A 243 -13.53 5.98 18.25
C LEU A 243 -12.76 7.29 18.38
N LYS A 244 -11.84 7.38 19.36
CA LYS A 244 -10.99 8.56 19.52
C LYS A 244 -10.10 8.77 18.30
N ILE A 245 -9.56 7.67 17.75
CA ILE A 245 -8.78 7.70 16.51
C ILE A 245 -9.66 8.12 15.32
N ALA A 246 -10.90 7.64 15.24
CA ALA A 246 -11.84 7.99 14.17
C ALA A 246 -12.13 9.50 14.14
N GLU A 247 -12.27 10.16 15.29
CA GLU A 247 -12.44 11.62 15.37
C GLU A 247 -11.25 12.37 14.77
N GLU A 248 -10.03 11.95 15.10
CA GLU A 248 -8.81 12.55 14.54
C GLU A 248 -8.66 12.29 13.04
N ILE A 249 -9.07 11.11 12.56
CA ILE A 249 -9.14 10.80 11.14
C ILE A 249 -10.12 11.75 10.44
N ILE A 250 -11.31 11.96 10.99
CA ILE A 250 -12.34 12.84 10.40
C ILE A 250 -11.81 14.28 10.32
N LYS A 251 -11.26 14.81 11.42
CA LYS A 251 -10.62 16.15 11.43
C LYS A 251 -9.50 16.25 10.40
N GLY A 252 -8.68 15.22 10.28
CA GLY A 252 -7.59 15.19 9.29
C GLY A 252 -8.10 15.08 7.84
N ILE A 253 -9.20 14.36 7.61
CA ILE A 253 -9.87 14.33 6.29
C ILE A 253 -10.31 15.74 5.89
N ASP A 254 -10.92 16.47 6.82
CA ASP A 254 -11.38 17.84 6.56
C ASP A 254 -10.21 18.83 6.43
N SER A 255 -9.15 18.68 7.23
CA SER A 255 -7.99 19.58 7.21
C SER A 255 -7.11 19.43 5.97
N TYR A 256 -6.90 18.19 5.50
CA TYR A 256 -6.13 17.95 4.28
C TYR A 256 -6.98 18.06 3.00
N ASP A 257 -8.29 17.85 3.11
CA ASP A 257 -9.29 18.02 2.06
C ASP A 257 -8.93 17.36 0.70
N GLU A 258 -8.62 18.15 -0.34
CA GLU A 258 -8.24 17.66 -1.66
C GLU A 258 -6.86 16.99 -1.70
N LYS A 259 -6.01 17.22 -0.69
CA LYS A 259 -4.67 16.63 -0.61
C LYS A 259 -4.71 15.14 -0.27
N ILE A 260 -5.79 14.68 0.35
CA ILE A 260 -6.05 13.25 0.53
C ILE A 260 -6.65 12.72 -0.76
N ASN A 261 -5.91 11.84 -1.42
CA ASN A 261 -6.36 11.27 -2.68
C ASN A 261 -7.52 10.28 -2.47
N LYS A 262 -8.20 9.93 -3.56
CA LYS A 262 -9.36 9.05 -3.57
C LYS A 262 -9.09 7.67 -2.93
N GLU A 263 -7.92 7.07 -3.19
CA GLU A 263 -7.53 5.77 -2.63
C GLU A 263 -7.51 5.83 -1.10
N GLN A 264 -6.94 6.89 -0.55
CA GLN A 264 -6.87 7.12 0.88
C GLN A 264 -8.26 7.36 1.49
N LYS A 265 -9.13 8.14 0.83
CA LYS A 265 -10.52 8.35 1.28
C LYS A 265 -11.29 7.04 1.32
N ILE A 266 -11.18 6.21 0.28
CA ILE A 266 -11.80 4.88 0.21
C ILE A 266 -11.40 4.02 1.42
N VAL A 267 -10.10 3.94 1.70
CA VAL A 267 -9.58 3.16 2.83
C VAL A 267 -10.07 3.73 4.16
N PHE A 268 -10.07 5.05 4.35
CA PHE A 268 -10.59 5.63 5.59
C PHE A 268 -12.08 5.41 5.76
N TYR A 269 -12.92 5.60 4.75
CA TYR A 269 -14.36 5.37 4.88
C TYR A 269 -14.67 3.92 5.23
N TYR A 270 -13.91 2.98 4.66
CA TYR A 270 -14.04 1.57 5.04
C TYR A 270 -13.64 1.31 6.49
N ASN A 271 -12.49 1.82 6.94
CA ASN A 271 -12.04 1.64 8.31
C ASN A 271 -12.97 2.34 9.32
N LEU A 272 -13.46 3.55 9.02
CA LEU A 272 -14.46 4.24 9.85
C LEU A 272 -15.75 3.41 9.96
N THR A 273 -16.21 2.81 8.86
CA THR A 273 -17.35 1.87 8.89
C THR A 273 -17.10 0.75 9.90
N TYR A 274 -15.92 0.14 9.86
CA TYR A 274 -15.54 -0.95 10.74
C TYR A 274 -15.47 -0.52 12.21
N VAL A 275 -14.88 0.64 12.50
CA VAL A 275 -14.81 1.20 13.86
C VAL A 275 -16.20 1.42 14.45
N TYR A 276 -17.08 2.11 13.72
CA TYR A 276 -18.43 2.36 14.20
C TYR A 276 -19.24 1.06 14.36
N PHE A 277 -19.01 0.08 13.49
CA PHE A 277 -19.64 -1.24 13.62
C PHE A 277 -19.16 -1.97 14.89
N GLY A 278 -17.85 -1.97 15.15
CA GLY A 278 -17.27 -2.61 16.34
C GLY A 278 -17.72 -1.98 17.66
N CYS A 279 -18.12 -0.71 17.63
CA CYS A 279 -18.75 -0.01 18.75
C CYS A 279 -20.28 -0.15 18.79
N GLU A 280 -20.85 -1.03 17.97
CA GLU A 280 -22.30 -1.26 17.84
C GLU A 280 -23.10 0.00 17.41
N GLN A 281 -22.41 1.02 16.88
CA GLN A 281 -23.02 2.23 16.32
C GLN A 281 -23.40 2.02 14.84
N TYR A 282 -24.29 1.05 14.59
CA TYR A 282 -24.61 0.58 13.24
C TYR A 282 -25.16 1.67 12.31
N SER A 283 -25.91 2.65 12.82
CA SER A 283 -26.37 3.78 12.02
C SER A 283 -25.23 4.68 11.52
N ASN A 284 -24.17 4.86 12.32
CA ASN A 284 -22.99 5.60 11.90
C ASN A 284 -22.13 4.78 10.94
N ALA A 285 -22.00 3.47 11.17
CA ALA A 285 -21.37 2.56 10.21
C ALA A 285 -22.07 2.64 8.83
N LEU A 286 -23.40 2.64 8.82
CA LEU A 286 -24.20 2.76 7.59
C LEU A 286 -23.93 4.08 6.85
N LYS A 287 -23.75 5.21 7.57
CA LYS A 287 -23.38 6.49 6.93
C LYS A 287 -22.05 6.40 6.18
N TRP A 288 -21.03 5.82 6.80
CA TRP A 288 -19.70 5.72 6.20
C TRP A 288 -19.65 4.71 5.04
N VAL A 289 -20.29 3.56 5.17
CA VAL A 289 -20.35 2.58 4.07
C VAL A 289 -21.12 3.12 2.88
N ASN A 290 -22.18 3.90 3.11
CA ASN A 290 -22.92 4.55 2.02
C ASN A 290 -22.10 5.66 1.36
N LYS A 291 -21.28 6.42 2.11
CA LYS A 291 -20.36 7.40 1.53
C LYS A 291 -19.38 6.73 0.56
N LEU A 292 -18.94 5.51 0.87
CA LEU A 292 -18.15 4.68 -0.02
C LEU A 292 -18.98 4.13 -1.19
N LEU A 293 -20.10 3.45 -0.94
CA LEU A 293 -20.89 2.75 -1.97
C LEU A 293 -21.60 3.69 -2.97
N ASN A 294 -21.83 4.94 -2.60
CA ASN A 294 -22.43 5.96 -3.47
C ASN A 294 -21.40 6.65 -4.39
N ASP A 295 -20.11 6.32 -4.28
CA ASP A 295 -19.09 6.76 -5.21
C ASP A 295 -19.15 5.93 -6.50
N ASN A 296 -19.10 6.59 -7.66
CA ASN A 296 -19.17 5.96 -8.98
C ASN A 296 -17.81 5.34 -9.43
N GLU A 297 -16.90 5.05 -8.50
CA GLU A 297 -15.58 4.50 -8.79
C GLU A 297 -15.64 3.06 -9.34
N GLN A 298 -15.06 2.84 -10.52
CA GLN A 298 -15.10 1.55 -11.22
C GLN A 298 -13.76 0.83 -11.27
N THR A 299 -12.66 1.48 -10.93
CA THR A 299 -11.31 0.92 -11.15
C THR A 299 -10.50 0.86 -9.88
N LEU A 300 -10.51 1.91 -9.06
CA LEU A 300 -9.67 2.01 -7.87
C LEU A 300 -10.24 1.18 -6.71
N ARG A 301 -9.40 0.33 -6.11
CA ARG A 301 -9.71 -0.47 -4.92
C ARG A 301 -11.05 -1.20 -4.99
N GLN A 302 -11.31 -1.86 -6.12
CA GLN A 302 -12.55 -2.61 -6.32
C GLN A 302 -12.72 -3.76 -5.32
N ASP A 303 -11.63 -4.25 -4.71
CA ASP A 303 -11.66 -5.09 -3.53
C ASP A 303 -12.50 -4.48 -2.40
N ILE A 304 -12.18 -3.25 -1.97
CA ILE A 304 -12.88 -2.56 -0.88
C ILE A 304 -14.35 -2.36 -1.21
N TYR A 305 -14.68 -1.93 -2.44
CA TYR A 305 -16.08 -1.76 -2.86
C TYR A 305 -16.88 -3.07 -2.82
N ASN A 306 -16.27 -4.20 -3.17
CA ASN A 306 -16.96 -5.49 -3.11
C ASN A 306 -17.22 -5.92 -1.66
N PHE A 307 -16.21 -5.81 -0.80
CA PHE A 307 -16.38 -6.16 0.61
C PHE A 307 -17.26 -5.15 1.36
N ALA A 308 -17.31 -3.89 0.95
CA ALA A 308 -18.25 -2.90 1.48
C ALA A 308 -19.70 -3.28 1.18
N ARG A 309 -20.01 -3.88 0.02
CA ARG A 309 -21.36 -4.37 -0.29
C ARG A 309 -21.76 -5.52 0.63
N LEU A 310 -20.87 -6.47 0.89
CA LEU A 310 -21.11 -7.56 1.85
C LEU A 310 -21.26 -7.03 3.27
N PHE A 311 -20.40 -6.09 3.66
CA PHE A 311 -20.46 -5.48 4.98
C PHE A 311 -21.75 -4.69 5.18
N ASN A 312 -22.23 -4.00 4.13
CA ASN A 312 -23.52 -3.32 4.16
C ASN A 312 -24.70 -4.27 4.43
N LEU A 313 -24.64 -5.53 3.94
CA LEU A 313 -25.66 -6.52 4.28
C LEU A 313 -25.70 -6.82 5.79
N ILE A 314 -24.52 -6.92 6.41
CA ILE A 314 -24.40 -7.15 7.86
C ILE A 314 -24.92 -5.94 8.62
N ILE A 315 -24.52 -4.72 8.23
CA ILE A 315 -25.00 -3.49 8.86
C ILE A 315 -26.53 -3.39 8.82
N HIS A 316 -27.15 -3.68 7.66
CA HIS A 316 -28.61 -3.68 7.56
C HIS A 316 -29.26 -4.80 8.38
N PHE A 317 -28.61 -5.95 8.52
CA PHE A 317 -29.08 -7.02 9.38
C PHE A 317 -29.08 -6.60 10.86
N GLU A 318 -28.01 -5.96 11.33
CA GLU A 318 -27.89 -5.44 12.70
C GLU A 318 -28.86 -4.31 13.00
N LEU A 319 -29.22 -3.52 11.99
CA LEU A 319 -30.25 -2.48 12.08
C LEU A 319 -31.68 -3.04 11.94
N GLU A 320 -31.84 -4.36 11.83
CA GLU A 320 -33.14 -5.04 11.66
C GLU A 320 -33.94 -4.57 10.44
N ASN A 321 -33.26 -4.05 9.41
CA ASN A 321 -33.87 -3.58 8.17
C ASN A 321 -34.22 -4.75 7.23
N TYR A 322 -34.94 -5.76 7.70
CA TYR A 322 -35.09 -7.05 7.01
C TYR A 322 -35.77 -6.95 5.63
N ASP A 323 -36.81 -6.11 5.50
CA ASP A 323 -37.51 -5.88 4.23
C ASP A 323 -36.57 -5.32 3.15
N LEU A 324 -35.81 -4.29 3.51
CA LEU A 324 -34.82 -3.69 2.63
C LEU A 324 -33.66 -4.66 2.37
N LEU A 325 -33.20 -5.38 3.40
CA LEU A 325 -32.11 -6.33 3.30
C LEU A 325 -32.41 -7.44 2.30
N GLU A 326 -33.65 -7.91 2.19
CA GLU A 326 -34.02 -8.92 1.18
C GLU A 326 -33.71 -8.41 -0.25
N TYR A 327 -34.01 -7.14 -0.52
CA TYR A 327 -33.68 -6.50 -1.79
C TYR A 327 -32.17 -6.35 -1.99
N ILE A 328 -31.44 -5.85 -0.97
CA ILE A 328 -29.99 -5.61 -1.06
C ILE A 328 -29.23 -6.94 -1.22
N ILE A 329 -29.70 -8.03 -0.62
CA ILE A 329 -29.14 -9.38 -0.84
C ILE A 329 -29.25 -9.78 -2.32
N LYS A 330 -30.40 -9.54 -2.96
CA LYS A 330 -30.62 -9.88 -4.38
C LYS A 330 -29.71 -9.05 -5.30
N SER A 331 -29.55 -7.76 -5.03
CA SER A 331 -28.65 -6.89 -5.83
C SER A 331 -27.17 -7.27 -5.63
N THR A 332 -26.74 -7.48 -4.38
CA THR A 332 -25.36 -7.88 -4.04
C THR A 332 -25.00 -9.23 -4.65
N SER A 333 -25.89 -10.22 -4.58
CA SER A 333 -25.65 -11.54 -5.18
C SER A 333 -25.49 -11.47 -6.71
N ARG A 334 -26.27 -10.61 -7.39
CA ARG A 334 -26.12 -10.38 -8.84
C ARG A 334 -24.79 -9.70 -9.17
N HIS A 335 -24.39 -8.71 -8.38
CA HIS A 335 -23.12 -8.02 -8.54
C HIS A 335 -21.92 -8.96 -8.43
N LEU A 336 -21.87 -9.77 -7.36
CA LEU A 336 -20.76 -10.70 -7.12
C LEU A 336 -20.64 -11.76 -8.23
N LYS A 337 -21.77 -12.30 -8.71
CA LYS A 337 -21.77 -13.23 -9.86
C LYS A 337 -21.18 -12.62 -11.13
N LYS A 338 -21.37 -11.31 -11.36
CA LYS A 338 -20.83 -10.62 -12.55
C LYS A 338 -19.32 -10.44 -12.48
N GLN A 339 -18.74 -10.33 -11.28
CA GLN A 339 -17.32 -10.01 -11.09
C GLN A 339 -16.35 -11.18 -11.35
N LYS A 340 -16.82 -12.39 -11.68
CA LYS A 340 -15.97 -13.59 -11.88
C LYS A 340 -14.93 -13.77 -10.76
N LYS A 341 -15.34 -13.53 -9.51
CA LYS A 341 -14.49 -13.73 -8.33
C LYS A 341 -14.70 -15.12 -7.74
N ASP A 342 -13.64 -15.66 -7.15
CA ASP A 342 -13.54 -17.08 -6.77
C ASP A 342 -13.92 -17.36 -5.32
N TYR A 343 -14.31 -16.36 -4.52
CA TYR A 343 -14.54 -16.54 -3.08
C TYR A 343 -15.90 -17.15 -2.78
N GLN A 344 -15.89 -18.42 -2.39
CA GLN A 344 -17.10 -19.15 -2.02
C GLN A 344 -17.72 -18.60 -0.74
N VAL A 345 -16.90 -18.04 0.16
CA VAL A 345 -17.34 -17.45 1.43
C VAL A 345 -18.36 -16.33 1.22
N GLU A 346 -18.22 -15.52 0.17
CA GLU A 346 -19.16 -14.41 -0.12
C GLU A 346 -20.59 -14.94 -0.33
N PHE A 347 -20.73 -16.04 -1.07
CA PHE A 347 -22.01 -16.70 -1.31
C PHE A 347 -22.52 -17.43 -0.08
N LEU A 348 -21.62 -17.95 0.76
CA LEU A 348 -21.96 -18.58 2.03
C LEU A 348 -22.59 -17.56 3.00
N ILE A 349 -22.01 -16.37 3.13
CA ILE A 349 -22.56 -15.25 3.92
C ILE A 349 -23.96 -14.89 3.43
N ILE A 350 -24.13 -14.72 2.12
CA ILE A 350 -25.44 -14.43 1.51
C ILE A 350 -26.46 -15.54 1.78
N LYS A 351 -26.06 -16.81 1.67
CA LYS A 351 -26.92 -17.97 1.96
C LYS A 351 -27.44 -17.93 3.39
N TYR A 352 -26.58 -17.61 4.36
CA TYR A 352 -26.96 -17.55 5.76
C TYR A 352 -27.84 -16.33 6.09
N LEU A 353 -27.50 -15.15 5.59
CA LEU A 353 -28.35 -13.96 5.75
C LEU A 353 -29.76 -14.19 5.20
N LYS A 354 -29.91 -14.87 4.04
CA LYS A 354 -31.23 -15.24 3.50
C LYS A 354 -32.04 -16.17 4.41
N LYS A 355 -31.39 -17.01 5.22
CA LYS A 355 -32.06 -17.87 6.20
C LYS A 355 -32.46 -17.06 7.43
N LEU A 356 -31.55 -16.19 7.90
CA LEU A 356 -31.76 -15.39 9.11
C LEU A 356 -32.93 -14.40 8.96
N ILE A 357 -33.09 -13.75 7.80
CA ILE A 357 -34.20 -12.80 7.57
C ILE A 357 -35.58 -13.47 7.45
N LYS A 358 -35.66 -14.80 7.36
CA LYS A 358 -36.93 -15.55 7.20
C LYS A 358 -37.54 -16.01 8.51
N THR A 359 -36.87 -15.77 9.63
CA THR A 359 -37.31 -16.28 10.93
C THR A 359 -36.95 -15.29 12.01
N ASP A 360 -37.90 -15.03 12.90
CA ASP A 360 -37.67 -14.21 14.10
C ASP A 360 -37.55 -15.07 15.36
N ASN A 361 -37.64 -16.39 15.21
CA ASN A 361 -37.48 -17.32 16.32
C ASN A 361 -36.01 -17.34 16.77
N LYS A 362 -35.77 -16.90 18.01
CA LYS A 362 -34.44 -16.79 18.62
C LYS A 362 -33.66 -18.11 18.58
N GLU A 363 -34.28 -19.23 18.98
CA GLU A 363 -33.60 -20.54 18.98
C GLU A 363 -33.22 -21.00 17.57
N VAL A 364 -34.08 -20.73 16.59
CA VAL A 364 -33.81 -21.04 15.18
C VAL A 364 -32.66 -20.16 14.67
N ARG A 365 -32.67 -18.85 14.96
CA ARG A 365 -31.57 -17.94 14.61
C ARG A 365 -30.24 -18.39 15.21
N LEU A 366 -30.22 -18.76 16.50
CA LEU A 366 -29.02 -19.28 17.17
C LEU A 366 -28.48 -20.54 16.47
N LYS A 367 -29.35 -21.49 16.09
CA LYS A 367 -28.94 -22.68 15.31
C LYS A 367 -28.34 -22.29 13.95
N ILE A 368 -28.94 -21.31 13.26
CA ILE A 368 -28.43 -20.81 11.99
C ILE A 368 -27.05 -20.16 12.15
N PHE A 369 -26.84 -19.34 13.18
CA PHE A 369 -25.54 -18.72 13.47
C PHE A 369 -24.47 -19.74 13.84
N ASN A 370 -24.80 -20.75 14.66
CA ASN A 370 -23.86 -21.83 14.99
C ASN A 370 -23.43 -22.62 13.74
N GLN A 371 -24.37 -22.93 12.85
CA GLN A 371 -24.05 -23.57 11.58
C GLN A 371 -23.23 -22.64 10.67
N MET A 372 -23.58 -21.35 10.62
CA MET A 372 -22.83 -20.35 9.85
C MET A 372 -21.37 -20.28 10.31
N TYR A 373 -21.14 -20.19 11.63
CA TYR A 373 -19.80 -20.17 12.20
C TYR A 373 -19.00 -21.42 11.81
N THR A 374 -19.62 -22.60 11.89
CA THR A 374 -18.98 -23.88 11.55
C THR A 374 -18.61 -23.94 10.07
N ASP A 375 -19.54 -23.61 9.17
CA ASP A 375 -19.30 -23.61 7.73
C ASP A 375 -18.24 -22.55 7.33
N LEU A 376 -18.28 -21.36 7.94
CA LEU A 376 -17.28 -20.32 7.71
C LEU A 376 -15.90 -20.78 8.18
N LYS A 377 -15.80 -21.39 9.36
CA LYS A 377 -14.53 -21.90 9.90
C LYS A 377 -13.90 -22.91 8.94
N LEU A 378 -14.69 -23.85 8.41
CA LEU A 378 -14.26 -24.82 7.40
C LEU A 378 -13.85 -24.13 6.09
N ALA A 379 -14.67 -23.20 5.59
CA ALA A 379 -14.36 -22.48 4.34
C ALA A 379 -13.04 -21.69 4.45
N PHE A 380 -12.77 -21.08 5.61
CA PHE A 380 -11.53 -20.37 5.89
C PHE A 380 -10.32 -21.27 6.13
N GLU A 381 -10.44 -22.61 6.12
CA GLU A 381 -9.25 -23.48 6.05
C GLU A 381 -8.52 -23.32 4.71
N SER A 382 -9.27 -23.03 3.64
CA SER A 382 -8.69 -22.69 2.33
C SER A 382 -7.93 -21.36 2.41
N PRO A 383 -6.62 -21.34 2.08
CA PRO A 383 -5.86 -20.10 2.08
C PRO A 383 -6.51 -19.03 1.23
N ASN A 384 -7.05 -19.38 0.05
CA ASN A 384 -7.68 -18.42 -0.86
C ASN A 384 -8.84 -17.66 -0.22
N GLU A 385 -9.68 -18.34 0.57
CA GLU A 385 -10.86 -17.74 1.22
C GLU A 385 -10.49 -16.79 2.37
N ARG A 386 -9.36 -17.03 3.07
CA ARG A 386 -8.93 -16.21 4.22
C ARG A 386 -8.73 -14.73 3.93
N VAL A 387 -8.59 -14.32 2.67
CA VAL A 387 -8.44 -12.90 2.32
C VAL A 387 -9.67 -12.09 2.67
N VAL A 388 -10.85 -12.72 2.68
CA VAL A 388 -12.12 -12.09 3.05
C VAL A 388 -12.07 -11.60 4.51
N LEU A 389 -11.33 -12.29 5.38
CA LEU A 389 -11.12 -11.91 6.79
C LEU A 389 -10.24 -10.65 6.96
N GLN A 390 -9.51 -10.21 5.92
CA GLN A 390 -8.76 -8.95 5.98
C GLN A 390 -9.68 -7.72 5.88
N TYR A 391 -10.93 -7.91 5.45
CA TYR A 391 -11.90 -6.83 5.27
C TYR A 391 -12.92 -6.81 6.40
N PHE A 392 -13.45 -7.98 6.78
CA PHE A 392 -14.33 -8.09 7.94
C PHE A 392 -14.21 -9.43 8.66
N ASP A 393 -14.29 -9.43 10.00
CA ASP A 393 -14.16 -10.65 10.81
C ASP A 393 -15.50 -11.39 10.90
N TYR A 394 -15.90 -12.02 9.79
CA TYR A 394 -17.13 -12.81 9.71
C TYR A 394 -17.18 -13.96 10.73
N LEU A 395 -16.02 -14.47 11.17
CA LEU A 395 -15.95 -15.49 12.20
C LEU A 395 -16.32 -14.92 13.56
N SER A 396 -15.73 -13.81 13.98
CA SER A 396 -16.08 -13.17 15.25
C SER A 396 -17.52 -12.66 15.26
N TRP A 397 -18.02 -12.18 14.12
CA TRP A 397 -19.43 -11.77 14.00
C TRP A 397 -20.40 -12.94 14.15
N SER A 398 -20.17 -14.05 13.43
CA SER A 398 -21.03 -15.24 13.58
C SER A 398 -20.92 -15.86 14.97
N ALA A 399 -19.73 -15.85 15.58
CA ALA A 399 -19.51 -16.32 16.94
C ALA A 399 -20.24 -15.46 17.98
N CYS A 400 -20.15 -14.12 17.88
CA CYS A 400 -20.80 -13.23 18.85
C CYS A 400 -22.32 -13.40 18.85
N LYS A 401 -22.92 -13.58 17.67
CA LYS A 401 -24.36 -13.87 17.54
C LYS A 401 -24.72 -15.27 18.02
N ALA A 402 -23.86 -16.26 17.85
CA ALA A 402 -24.10 -17.62 18.31
C ALA A 402 -23.97 -17.76 19.85
N GLN A 403 -23.12 -16.95 20.47
CA GLN A 403 -22.80 -17.00 21.91
C GLN A 403 -23.49 -15.89 22.73
N GLU A 404 -24.19 -14.97 22.05
CA GLU A 404 -24.86 -13.81 22.67
C GLU A 404 -23.91 -12.89 23.45
N ILE A 405 -22.73 -12.66 22.89
CA ILE A 405 -21.71 -11.73 23.41
C ILE A 405 -21.52 -10.54 22.46
N SER A 406 -20.83 -9.50 22.91
CA SER A 406 -20.49 -8.36 22.03
C SER A 406 -19.53 -8.79 20.91
N PHE A 407 -19.53 -8.05 19.81
CA PHE A 407 -18.55 -8.28 18.74
C PHE A 407 -17.11 -8.09 19.24
N ALA A 408 -16.88 -7.09 20.09
CA ALA A 408 -15.60 -6.81 20.72
C ALA A 408 -15.07 -8.02 21.51
N GLU A 409 -15.92 -8.59 22.35
CA GLU A 409 -15.60 -9.77 23.16
C GLU A 409 -15.27 -10.99 22.28
N ALA A 410 -16.04 -11.23 21.22
CA ALA A 410 -15.76 -12.33 20.30
C ALA A 410 -14.43 -12.17 19.54
N VAL A 411 -14.03 -10.94 19.22
CA VAL A 411 -12.70 -10.65 18.66
C VAL A 411 -11.61 -10.94 19.69
N GLN A 412 -11.76 -10.49 20.94
CA GLN A 412 -10.80 -10.73 22.01
C GLN A 412 -10.61 -12.23 22.29
N ILE A 413 -11.71 -12.99 22.38
CA ILE A 413 -11.67 -14.46 22.57
C ILE A 413 -10.91 -15.13 21.44
N LYS A 414 -11.21 -14.77 20.18
CA LYS A 414 -10.53 -15.33 19.01
C LYS A 414 -9.03 -15.04 19.03
N GLN A 415 -8.62 -13.84 19.42
CA GLN A 415 -7.22 -13.45 19.45
C GLN A 415 -6.46 -14.13 20.59
N ALA A 416 -7.11 -14.35 21.73
CA ALA A 416 -6.57 -15.15 22.83
C ALA A 416 -6.35 -16.62 22.45
N GLN A 417 -7.08 -17.16 21.47
CA GLN A 417 -6.88 -18.52 20.95
C GLN A 417 -5.77 -18.62 19.91
N LEU A 418 -5.35 -17.49 19.32
CA LEU A 418 -4.27 -17.41 18.31
C LEU A 418 -2.92 -17.03 18.91
N SER A 419 -2.92 -16.50 20.14
CA SER A 419 -1.74 -16.15 20.94
C SER A 419 -1.24 -17.37 21.71
#